data_AF-A0A8J8F9T3-F1
#
_entry.id   AF-A0A8J8F9T3-F1
#
_cell.length_a   1.000
_cell.length_b   1.000
_cell.length_c   1.000
_cell.angle_alpha   90.00
_cell.angle_beta   90.00
_cell.angle_gamma   90.00
#
_symmetry.space_group_name_H-M   'P 1'
#
loop_
_entity.id
_entity.type
_entity.pdbx_description
1 polymer ?
#
loop_
_entity_poly.entity_id
_entity_poly.type
_entity_poly.pdbx_seq_one_letter_code
_entity_poly.pdbx_strand_id
1 'polypeptide(L)'
;IKEAGTTDYEAVLPYSGKWLEFQNVSVNGDKYPKGFSVKLQSGEDLWSGCSGVGLERWAAVFLAQKGFDAENWPERFRSVVGELPEVFRFL
;
A
#
# COMPACT_ATOMS: atom_id res chain seq x y z
N ILE A 1 19.94 -17.79 0.85
CA ILE A 1 18.64 -17.92 0.17
C ILE A 1 18.32 -16.56 -0.46
N LYS A 2 18.50 -16.40 -1.77
CA LYS A 2 18.07 -15.19 -2.50
C LYS A 2 16.66 -15.48 -3.03
N GLU A 3 15.66 -15.42 -2.17
CA GLU A 3 14.29 -15.80 -2.56
C GLU A 3 13.58 -14.59 -3.17
N ALA A 4 13.30 -14.69 -4.47
CA ALA A 4 12.25 -13.89 -5.08
C ALA A 4 10.92 -14.22 -4.39
N GLY A 5 10.08 -13.21 -4.18
CA GLY A 5 8.86 -13.38 -3.41
C GLY A 5 8.14 -12.06 -3.16
N THR A 6 6.99 -12.18 -2.50
CA THR A 6 6.15 -11.04 -2.10
C THR A 6 5.97 -11.06 -0.58
N THR A 7 6.08 -9.88 0.02
CA THR A 7 5.70 -9.63 1.41
C THR A 7 4.42 -8.81 1.40
N ASP A 8 3.37 -9.37 2.00
CA ASP A 8 2.09 -8.69 2.19
C ASP A 8 2.05 -8.04 3.57
N TYR A 9 1.45 -6.85 3.62
CA TYR A 9 1.17 -6.11 4.84
C TYR A 9 -0.32 -6.16 5.08
N GLU A 10 -0.69 -6.64 6.26
CA GLU A 10 -2.08 -6.82 6.64
C GLU A 10 -2.42 -5.98 7.87
N ALA A 11 -3.67 -5.55 7.95
CA ALA A 11 -4.20 -4.85 9.11
C ALA A 11 -5.60 -5.34 9.46
N VAL A 12 -5.92 -5.35 10.75
CA VAL A 12 -7.23 -5.77 11.24
C VAL A 12 -8.31 -4.73 10.92
N LEU A 13 -9.50 -5.22 10.56
CA LEU A 13 -10.73 -4.45 10.40
C LEU A 13 -11.63 -4.66 11.63
N PRO A 14 -11.70 -3.70 12.59
CA PRO A 14 -12.37 -3.92 13.88
C PRO A 14 -13.83 -4.37 13.79
N TYR A 15 -14.58 -3.90 12.79
CA TYR A 15 -15.99 -4.27 12.61
C TYR A 15 -16.23 -5.76 12.30
N SER A 16 -15.19 -6.48 11.86
CA SER A 16 -15.29 -7.91 11.50
C SER A 16 -14.25 -8.80 12.17
N GLY A 17 -13.23 -8.22 12.80
CA GLY A 17 -12.07 -8.94 13.36
C GLY A 17 -11.18 -9.61 12.31
N LYS A 18 -11.46 -9.43 11.01
CA LYS A 18 -10.68 -10.00 9.91
C LYS A 18 -9.49 -9.11 9.56
N TRP A 19 -8.44 -9.74 9.02
CA TRP A 19 -7.29 -9.05 8.47
C TRP A 19 -7.50 -8.80 6.98
N LEU A 20 -7.03 -7.64 6.53
CA LEU A 20 -7.06 -7.21 5.15
C LEU A 20 -5.62 -6.88 4.73
N GLU A 21 -5.12 -7.57 3.69
CA GLU A 21 -3.92 -7.12 2.97
C GLU A 21 -4.20 -5.74 2.39
N PHE A 22 -3.31 -4.78 2.63
CA PHE A 22 -3.52 -3.40 2.16
C PHE A 22 -2.30 -2.82 1.45
N GLN A 23 -1.19 -3.55 1.41
CA GLN A 23 0.06 -3.13 0.82
C GLN A 23 0.95 -4.36 0.57
N ASN A 24 1.77 -4.31 -0.49
CA ASN A 24 2.78 -5.33 -0.74
C ASN A 24 4.14 -4.75 -1.15
N VAL A 25 5.19 -5.57 -1.03
CA VAL A 25 6.50 -5.35 -1.65
C VAL A 25 6.96 -6.68 -2.24
N SER A 26 7.41 -6.66 -3.50
CA SER A 26 7.86 -7.86 -4.21
C SER A 26 9.29 -7.70 -4.72
N VAL A 27 10.12 -8.70 -4.44
CA VAL A 27 11.40 -8.91 -5.11
C VAL A 27 11.13 -9.88 -6.25
N ASN A 28 11.15 -9.37 -7.49
CA ASN A 28 10.78 -10.14 -8.67
C ASN A 28 11.94 -10.93 -9.28
N GLY A 29 13.16 -10.74 -8.76
CA GLY A 29 14.35 -11.34 -9.32
C GLY A 29 14.62 -10.86 -10.75
N ASP A 30 15.13 -11.77 -11.57
CA ASP A 30 15.46 -11.54 -12.98
C ASP A 30 14.27 -11.79 -13.94
N LYS A 31 13.09 -12.15 -13.42
CA LYS A 31 11.89 -12.48 -14.21
C LYS A 31 11.60 -11.43 -15.28
N TYR A 32 11.53 -10.15 -14.90
CA TYR A 32 11.24 -9.06 -15.82
C TYR A 32 12.44 -8.69 -16.70
N PRO A 33 13.65 -8.48 -16.16
CA PRO A 33 14.81 -8.20 -17.01
C PRO A 33 15.04 -9.25 -18.11
N LYS A 34 14.95 -10.55 -17.78
CA LYS A 34 15.04 -11.63 -18.78
C LYS A 34 13.86 -11.66 -19.73
N GLY A 35 12.64 -11.55 -19.22
CA GLY A 35 11.42 -11.57 -20.04
C GLY A 35 11.34 -10.45 -21.07
N PHE A 36 11.96 -9.30 -20.79
CA PHE A 36 11.96 -8.12 -21.66
C PHE A 36 13.31 -7.82 -22.32
N SER A 37 14.28 -8.76 -22.24
CA SER A 37 15.62 -8.61 -22.84
C SER A 37 16.40 -7.37 -22.40
N VAL A 38 16.20 -6.91 -21.16
CA VAL A 38 16.92 -5.78 -20.57
C VAL A 38 18.26 -6.27 -20.02
N LYS A 39 19.36 -5.60 -20.40
CA LYS A 39 20.73 -6.01 -20.08
C LYS A 39 21.46 -4.92 -19.28
N LEU A 40 22.41 -5.34 -18.44
CA LEU A 40 23.36 -4.46 -17.77
C LEU A 40 24.68 -4.40 -18.56
N GLN A 41 25.33 -3.24 -18.63
CA GLN A 41 26.57 -3.05 -19.40
C GLN A 41 27.72 -3.97 -18.92
N SER A 42 27.79 -4.26 -17.62
CA SER A 42 28.80 -5.17 -17.05
C SER A 42 28.60 -6.64 -17.44
N GLY A 43 27.42 -7.00 -17.97
CA GLY A 43 27.04 -8.38 -18.24
C GLY A 43 26.56 -9.16 -17.02
N GLU A 44 26.50 -8.54 -15.83
CA GLU A 44 25.95 -9.18 -14.63
C GLU A 44 24.42 -9.29 -14.68
N ASP A 45 23.87 -10.16 -13.82
CA ASP A 45 22.43 -10.36 -13.69
C ASP A 45 21.73 -9.10 -13.17
N LEU A 46 20.64 -8.72 -13.86
CA LEU A 46 19.81 -7.58 -13.49
C LEU A 46 18.56 -8.10 -12.75
N TRP A 47 18.28 -7.53 -11.58
CA TRP A 47 17.12 -7.85 -10.76
C TRP A 47 16.18 -6.65 -10.64
N SER A 48 14.89 -6.95 -10.46
CA SER A 48 13.84 -5.94 -10.32
C SER A 48 12.99 -6.20 -9.08
N GLY A 49 12.27 -5.17 -8.65
CA GLY A 49 11.26 -5.25 -7.60
C GLY A 49 10.13 -4.25 -7.85
N CYS A 50 9.02 -4.42 -7.17
CA CYS A 50 7.87 -3.52 -7.26
C CYS A 50 7.13 -3.42 -5.93
N SER A 51 6.31 -2.38 -5.78
CA SER A 51 5.39 -2.21 -4.66
C SER A 51 4.17 -1.44 -5.15
N GLY A 52 2.96 -1.92 -4.82
CA GLY A 52 1.71 -1.28 -5.20
C GLY A 52 0.99 -0.71 -3.98
N VAL A 53 0.63 0.57 -4.02
CA VAL A 53 -0.12 1.25 -2.94
C VAL A 53 -1.59 1.36 -3.33
N GLY A 54 -2.43 0.49 -2.77
CA GLY A 54 -3.87 0.47 -3.03
C GLY A 54 -4.62 1.47 -2.16
N LEU A 55 -4.94 2.66 -2.68
CA LEU A 55 -5.55 3.75 -1.90
C LEU A 55 -6.88 3.36 -1.26
N GLU A 56 -7.70 2.55 -1.93
CA GLU A 56 -8.97 2.05 -1.39
C GLU A 56 -8.76 1.12 -0.19
N ARG A 57 -7.73 0.26 -0.23
CA ARG A 57 -7.39 -0.63 0.90
C ARG A 57 -6.82 0.16 2.08
N TRP A 58 -5.97 1.15 1.80
CA TRP A 58 -5.46 2.09 2.80
C TRP A 58 -6.59 2.87 3.47
N ALA A 59 -7.52 3.42 2.68
CA ALA A 59 -8.70 4.12 3.19
C ALA A 59 -9.57 3.18 4.04
N ALA A 60 -9.81 1.95 3.58
CA ALA A 60 -10.60 0.97 4.33
C ALA A 60 -9.98 0.63 5.69
N VAL A 61 -8.68 0.34 5.75
CA VAL A 61 -7.96 0.04 7.00
C VAL A 61 -7.97 1.26 7.93
N PHE A 62 -7.62 2.43 7.40
CA PHE A 62 -7.53 3.65 8.20
C PHE A 62 -8.88 4.03 8.81
N LEU A 63 -9.93 4.13 7.99
CA LEU A 63 -11.27 4.51 8.44
C LEU A 63 -11.89 3.45 9.36
N ALA A 64 -11.63 2.16 9.12
CA ALA A 64 -12.11 1.10 10.02
C ALA A 64 -11.50 1.20 11.43
N GLN A 65 -10.25 1.65 11.54
CA GLN A 65 -9.54 1.75 12.82
C GLN A 65 -9.66 3.11 13.51
N LYS A 66 -9.86 4.19 12.75
CA LYS A 66 -9.87 5.58 13.25
C LYS A 66 -11.23 6.27 13.18
N GLY A 67 -12.21 5.66 12.49
CA GLY A 67 -13.53 6.24 12.28
C GLY A 67 -13.51 7.42 11.31
N PHE A 68 -14.66 8.07 11.17
CA PHE A 68 -14.89 9.18 10.23
C PHE A 68 -14.79 10.57 10.89
N ASP A 69 -14.68 10.63 12.22
CA ASP A 69 -14.48 11.88 12.95
C ASP A 69 -12.99 12.25 12.92
N ALA A 70 -12.66 13.31 12.17
CA ALA A 70 -11.29 13.75 11.93
C ALA A 70 -10.55 14.21 13.19
N GLU A 71 -11.27 14.60 14.25
CA GLU A 71 -10.65 14.98 15.52
C GLU A 71 -10.01 13.78 16.22
N ASN A 72 -10.47 12.56 15.93
CA ASN A 72 -9.91 11.32 16.45
C ASN A 72 -8.74 10.78 15.60
N TRP A 73 -8.46 11.38 14.45
CA TRP A 73 -7.35 10.94 13.60
C TRP A 73 -5.99 11.32 14.21
N PRO A 74 -4.92 10.53 13.94
CA PRO A 74 -3.57 10.89 14.37
C PRO A 74 -3.18 12.30 13.91
N GLU A 75 -2.60 13.10 14.81
CA GLU A 75 -2.28 14.52 14.59
C GLU A 75 -1.51 14.74 13.27
N ARG A 76 -0.49 13.92 13.01
CA ARG A 76 0.30 13.99 11.77
C ARG A 76 -0.51 13.69 10.51
N PHE A 77 -1.51 12.83 10.58
CA PHE A 77 -2.39 12.57 9.44
C PHE A 77 -3.31 13.76 9.21
N ARG A 78 -3.91 14.28 10.29
CA ARG A 78 -4.78 15.46 10.26
C ARG A 78 -4.07 16.69 9.70
N SER A 79 -2.81 16.92 10.06
CA SER A 79 -2.03 18.06 9.55
C SER A 79 -1.71 17.98 8.06
N VAL A 80 -1.62 16.77 7.48
CA VAL A 80 -1.44 16.56 6.05
C VAL A 80 -2.75 16.73 5.28
N VAL A 81 -3.88 16.30 5.87
CA VAL A 81 -5.21 16.43 5.26
C VAL A 81 -5.67 17.89 5.24
N GLY A 82 -5.46 18.64 6.32
CA GLY A 82 -5.99 19.99 6.47
C GLY A 82 -7.49 20.01 6.76
N GLU A 83 -8.17 21.07 6.33
CA GLU A 83 -9.63 21.19 6.48
C GLU A 83 -10.37 20.24 5.53
N LEU A 84 -11.31 19.47 6.08
CA LEU A 84 -12.14 18.59 5.26
C LEU A 84 -13.15 19.40 4.45
N PRO A 85 -13.38 19.06 3.17
CA PRO A 85 -14.36 19.75 2.35
C PRO A 85 -15.78 19.46 2.85
N GLU A 86 -16.65 20.48 2.77
CA GLU A 86 -18.08 20.24 2.89
C GLU A 86 -18.55 19.47 1.64
N VAL A 87 -19.30 18.39 1.87
CA VAL A 87 -19.87 17.55 0.81
C VAL A 87 -21.33 17.94 0.55
N PHE A 88 -21.98 17.27 -0.40
CA PHE A 88 -23.37 17.52 -0.71
C PHE A 88 -24.30 17.17 0.46
N ARG A 89 -25.24 18.08 0.76
CA ARG A 89 -26.36 17.84 1.66
C ARG A 89 -27.64 17.69 0.84
N PHE A 90 -28.28 16.55 0.98
CA PHE A 90 -29.61 16.33 0.39
C PHE A 90 -30.68 17.08 1.20
N LEU A 91 -31.71 17.58 0.50
CA LEU A 91 -32.89 18.25 1.07
C LEU A 91 -33.81 17.24 1.79
#